data_AF-A0A7W0M5C3-F1
#
_entry.id   AF-A0A7W0M5C3-F1
#
_cell.length_a   1.000
_cell.length_b   1.000
_cell.length_c   1.000
_cell.angle_alpha   90.00
_cell.angle_beta   90.00
_cell.angle_gamma   90.00
#
_symmetry.space_group_name_H-M   'P 1'
#
loop_
_entity.id
_entity.type
_entity.pdbx_description
1 polymer ?
#
loop_
_entity_poly.entity_id
_entity_poly.type
_entity_poly.pdbx_seq_one_letter_code
_entity_poly.pdbx_strand_id
1 'polypeptide(L)'
;MSESKLDENTMRRIVEQFNTDELLVRFDAGEVSGPLSLDLSFMLSPRLERAALNQLSAGEATMSRYVIWAETVRGIVLDAIGVLGTMPESVDATRNLTRAANSLAAFAAIQSCVDTHQPDRTR
;
A
#
# COMPACT_ATOMS: atom_id res chain seq x y z
N MET A 1 -18.13 20.69 -18.51
CA MET A 1 -17.45 19.43 -18.11
C MET A 1 -17.44 19.41 -16.60
N SER A 2 -18.24 18.56 -15.95
CA SER A 2 -18.24 18.49 -14.48
C SER A 2 -16.97 17.79 -14.02
N GLU A 3 -16.10 18.52 -13.32
CA GLU A 3 -15.13 17.88 -12.44
C GLU A 3 -15.90 16.98 -11.49
N SER A 4 -15.73 15.66 -11.63
CA SER A 4 -16.16 14.71 -10.61
C SER A 4 -15.33 14.98 -9.36
N LYS A 5 -15.75 15.96 -8.55
CA LYS A 5 -15.19 16.16 -7.22
C LYS A 5 -15.57 14.94 -6.39
N LEU A 6 -14.56 14.18 -5.99
CA LEU A 6 -14.70 13.14 -4.98
C LEU A 6 -15.33 13.81 -3.75
N ASP A 7 -16.58 13.46 -3.44
CA ASP A 7 -17.29 14.04 -2.29
C ASP A 7 -17.16 13.15 -1.05
N GLU A 8 -17.50 13.71 0.11
CA GLU A 8 -17.37 13.02 1.40
C GLU A 8 -18.18 11.72 1.45
N ASN A 9 -19.37 11.71 0.83
CA ASN A 9 -20.22 10.52 0.78
C ASN A 9 -19.60 9.42 -0.08
N THR A 10 -18.96 9.79 -1.19
CA THR A 10 -18.22 8.87 -2.04
C THR A 10 -17.03 8.27 -1.29
N MET A 11 -16.28 9.08 -0.54
CA MET A 11 -15.19 8.58 0.30
C MET A 11 -15.67 7.60 1.37
N ARG A 12 -16.76 7.94 2.09
CA ARG A 12 -17.33 7.03 3.11
C ARG A 12 -17.78 5.71 2.50
N ARG A 13 -18.45 5.74 1.35
CA ARG A 13 -18.86 4.52 0.63
C ARG A 13 -17.68 3.65 0.22
N ILE A 14 -16.58 4.26 -0.24
CA ILE A 14 -15.35 3.52 -0.54
C ILE A 14 -14.82 2.86 0.73
N VAL A 15 -14.72 3.58 1.86
CA VAL A 15 -14.25 2.99 3.12
C VAL A 15 -15.16 1.84 3.59
N GLU A 16 -16.47 2.04 3.55
CA GLU A 16 -17.47 1.03 3.94
C GLU A 16 -17.37 -0.24 3.08
N GLN A 17 -17.10 -0.11 1.78
CA GLN A 17 -16.93 -1.25 0.87
C GLN A 17 -15.83 -2.22 1.33
N PHE A 18 -14.76 -1.71 1.94
CA PHE A 18 -13.63 -2.52 2.41
C PHE A 18 -13.71 -2.88 3.90
N ASN A 19 -14.73 -2.41 4.63
CA ASN A 19 -14.93 -2.69 6.04
C ASN A 19 -15.74 -4.00 6.23
N THR A 20 -15.11 -5.14 5.93
CA THR A 20 -15.73 -6.47 6.03
C THR A 20 -14.72 -7.53 6.45
N ASP A 21 -15.20 -8.50 7.25
CA ASP A 21 -14.42 -9.68 7.67
C ASP A 21 -14.73 -10.92 6.79
N GLU A 22 -15.70 -10.82 5.88
CA GLU A 22 -16.26 -11.97 5.18
C GLU A 22 -15.50 -12.30 3.89
N LEU A 23 -14.98 -11.29 3.18
CA LEU A 23 -14.38 -11.46 1.85
C LEU A 23 -13.23 -10.48 1.61
N LEU A 24 -12.14 -11.00 1.05
CA LEU A 24 -11.04 -10.20 0.54
C LEU A 24 -11.49 -9.47 -0.73
N VAL A 25 -11.71 -8.16 -0.61
CA VAL A 25 -12.12 -7.32 -1.74
C VAL A 25 -10.96 -7.18 -2.73
N ARG A 26 -11.23 -7.48 -4.02
CA ARG A 26 -10.26 -7.25 -5.09
C ARG A 26 -10.21 -5.77 -5.44
N PHE A 27 -9.00 -5.23 -5.51
CA PHE A 27 -8.74 -3.88 -6.02
C PHE A 27 -7.74 -4.01 -7.18
N ASP A 28 -8.13 -3.51 -8.35
CA ASP A 28 -7.33 -3.57 -9.57
C ASP A 28 -6.64 -2.22 -9.78
N ALA A 29 -5.54 -1.97 -9.05
CA ALA A 29 -4.78 -0.73 -9.18
C ALA A 29 -3.78 -0.78 -10.35
N GLY A 30 -4.28 -1.11 -11.55
CA GLY A 30 -3.45 -1.41 -12.70
C GLY A 30 -2.66 -2.71 -12.51
N GLU A 31 -2.49 -3.48 -13.59
CA GLU A 31 -1.76 -4.74 -13.56
C GLU A 31 -0.44 -4.57 -12.81
N VAL A 32 -0.32 -5.23 -11.65
CA VAL A 32 0.98 -5.54 -11.06
C VAL A 32 1.58 -6.63 -11.94
N SER A 33 1.96 -6.27 -13.16
CA SER A 33 2.57 -7.16 -14.14
C SER A 33 3.98 -7.48 -13.67
N GLY A 34 4.07 -8.52 -12.87
CA GLY A 34 5.27 -9.22 -12.46
C GLY A 34 4.85 -10.67 -12.18
N PRO A 35 5.73 -11.67 -12.38
CA PRO A 35 5.35 -13.05 -12.18
C PRO A 35 4.81 -13.23 -10.76
N LEU A 36 3.59 -13.74 -10.62
CA LEU A 36 2.93 -14.15 -9.37
C LEU A 36 3.66 -15.33 -8.68
N SER A 37 4.97 -15.43 -8.87
CA SER A 37 5.87 -16.50 -8.47
C SER A 37 7.26 -15.99 -8.03
N LEU A 38 7.56 -14.70 -8.19
CA LEU A 38 8.79 -14.10 -7.67
C LEU A 38 8.49 -13.34 -6.39
N ASP A 39 9.34 -13.53 -5.37
CA ASP A 39 9.30 -12.93 -4.03
C ASP A 39 8.91 -11.43 -4.05
N LEU A 40 7.62 -11.09 -4.11
CA LEU A 40 7.15 -9.70 -4.25
C LEU A 40 7.72 -8.76 -3.18
N SER A 41 8.22 -9.31 -2.08
CA SER A 41 8.90 -8.55 -1.05
C SER A 41 10.18 -7.84 -1.53
N PHE A 42 10.84 -8.30 -2.60
CA PHE A 42 11.96 -7.57 -3.20
C PHE A 42 11.51 -6.23 -3.80
N MET A 43 10.23 -6.10 -4.16
CA MET A 43 9.66 -4.88 -4.73
C MET A 43 9.16 -3.89 -3.69
N LEU A 44 9.03 -4.27 -2.40
CA LEU A 44 8.49 -3.39 -1.35
C LEU A 44 9.34 -2.14 -1.16
N SER A 45 10.63 -2.32 -0.84
CA SER A 45 11.52 -1.21 -0.54
C SER A 45 11.71 -0.26 -1.72
N PRO A 46 11.99 -0.74 -2.96
CA PRO A 46 12.16 0.16 -4.11
C PRO A 46 10.89 0.93 -4.47
N ARG A 47 9.70 0.33 -4.32
CA ARG A 47 8.42 1.01 -4.59
C ARG A 47 8.15 2.10 -3.55
N LEU A 48 8.37 1.80 -2.26
CA LEU A 48 8.20 2.76 -1.17
C LEU A 48 9.19 3.92 -1.29
N GLU A 49 10.46 3.62 -1.54
CA GLU A 49 11.52 4.62 -1.73
C GLU A 49 11.18 5.54 -2.89
N ARG A 50 10.78 4.99 -4.04
CA ARG A 50 10.37 5.78 -5.21
C ARG A 50 9.17 6.68 -4.90
N ALA A 51 8.20 6.20 -4.12
CA ALA A 51 7.06 7.02 -3.70
C ALA A 51 7.49 8.17 -2.78
N ALA A 52 8.34 7.87 -1.78
CA ALA A 52 8.86 8.84 -0.82
C ALA A 52 9.73 9.92 -1.49
N LEU A 53 10.65 9.53 -2.37
CA LEU A 53 11.47 10.48 -3.13
C LEU A 53 10.62 11.38 -4.02
N ASN A 54 9.56 10.84 -4.61
CA ASN A 54 8.61 11.62 -5.41
C ASN A 54 7.78 12.58 -4.55
N GLN A 55 7.42 12.19 -3.32
CA GLN A 55 6.75 13.08 -2.37
C GLN A 55 7.66 14.24 -1.96
N LEU A 56 8.94 13.96 -1.65
CA LEU A 56 9.92 14.96 -1.27
C LEU A 56 10.20 15.98 -2.37
N SER A 57 10.13 15.58 -3.64
CA SER A 57 10.27 16.46 -4.80
C SER A 57 8.95 17.13 -5.23
N ALA A 58 7.88 16.98 -4.46
CA ALA A 58 6.53 17.46 -4.81
C ALA A 58 6.05 16.98 -6.19
N GLY A 59 6.46 15.77 -6.60
CA GLY A 59 6.12 15.21 -7.90
C GLY A 59 4.63 14.84 -8.02
N GLU A 60 4.05 15.08 -9.19
CA GLU A 60 2.62 14.89 -9.47
C GLU A 60 2.14 13.44 -9.30
N ALA A 61 3.04 12.46 -9.49
CA ALA A 61 2.72 11.03 -9.38
C ALA A 61 2.82 10.45 -7.95
N THR A 62 2.80 11.27 -6.90
CA THR A 62 3.05 10.80 -5.53
C THR A 62 2.02 9.78 -5.07
N MET A 63 0.73 10.12 -5.22
CA MET A 63 -0.36 9.23 -4.77
C MET A 63 -0.41 7.93 -5.59
N SER A 64 -0.23 7.99 -6.91
CA SER A 64 -0.23 6.77 -7.74
C SER A 64 0.93 5.83 -7.40
N ARG A 65 2.10 6.37 -7.02
CA ARG A 65 3.23 5.56 -6.54
C ARG A 65 2.94 4.91 -5.20
N TYR A 66 2.31 5.63 -4.26
CA TYR A 66 1.89 5.03 -2.99
C TYR A 66 0.81 3.97 -3.18
N VAL A 67 -0.13 4.15 -4.12
CA VAL A 67 -1.11 3.12 -4.48
C VAL A 67 -0.43 1.86 -5.00
N ILE A 68 0.54 1.99 -5.91
CA ILE A 68 1.31 0.85 -6.43
C ILE A 68 2.08 0.11 -5.31
N TRP A 69 2.66 0.85 -4.36
CA TRP A 69 3.31 0.28 -3.20
C TRP A 69 2.31 -0.44 -2.28
N ALA A 70 1.18 0.19 -1.96
CA ALA A 70 0.14 -0.37 -1.10
C ALA A 70 -0.45 -1.66 -1.67
N GLU A 71 -0.68 -1.73 -2.99
CA GLU A 71 -1.11 -2.97 -3.64
C GLU A 71 -0.04 -4.07 -3.57
N THR A 72 1.24 -3.71 -3.56
CA THR A 72 2.32 -4.70 -3.36
C THR A 72 2.27 -5.29 -1.96
N VAL A 73 2.06 -4.45 -0.94
CA VAL A 73 1.86 -4.89 0.45
C VAL A 73 0.65 -5.81 0.53
N ARG A 74 -0.48 -5.40 -0.07
CA ARG A 74 -1.72 -6.19 -0.09
C ARG A 74 -1.50 -7.56 -0.75
N GLY A 75 -0.85 -7.61 -1.91
CA GLY A 75 -0.53 -8.86 -2.61
C GLY A 75 0.30 -9.83 -1.74
N ILE A 76 1.34 -9.32 -1.08
CA ILE A 76 2.18 -10.14 -0.18
C ILE A 76 1.39 -10.70 1.00
N VAL A 77 0.51 -9.89 1.60
CA VAL A 77 -0.35 -10.32 2.70
C VAL A 77 -1.33 -11.40 2.24
N LEU A 78 -1.95 -11.22 1.07
CA LEU A 78 -2.86 -12.20 0.48
C LEU A 78 -2.17 -13.55 0.19
N ASP A 79 -0.99 -13.50 -0.44
CA ASP A 79 -0.22 -14.71 -0.74
C ASP A 79 0.17 -15.44 0.56
N ALA A 80 0.61 -14.70 1.58
CA ALA A 80 0.98 -15.29 2.86
C ALA A 80 -0.22 -15.90 3.60
N ILE A 81 -1.39 -15.24 3.59
CA ILE A 81 -2.64 -15.79 4.15
C ILE A 81 -3.01 -17.09 3.43
N GLY A 82 -2.95 -17.10 2.09
CA GLY A 82 -3.23 -18.29 1.29
C GLY A 82 -2.28 -19.46 1.61
N VAL A 83 -0.99 -19.17 1.77
CA VAL A 83 0.01 -20.18 2.18
C VAL A 83 -0.27 -20.69 3.59
N LEU A 84 -0.52 -19.82 4.57
CA LEU A 84 -0.81 -20.23 5.95
C LEU A 84 -2.11 -21.03 6.09
N GLY A 85 -3.10 -20.79 5.22
CA GLY A 85 -4.32 -21.58 5.17
C GLY A 85 -4.09 -23.04 4.74
N THR A 86 -2.97 -23.34 4.08
CA THR A 86 -2.61 -24.71 3.64
C THR A 86 -1.43 -25.30 4.41
N MET A 87 -0.49 -24.46 4.83
CA MET A 87 0.72 -24.80 5.57
C MET A 87 0.91 -23.80 6.73
N PRO A 88 0.22 -24.01 7.88
CA PRO A 88 0.19 -23.06 8.99
C PRO A 88 1.57 -22.74 9.59
N GLU A 89 2.52 -23.67 9.48
CA GLU A 89 3.90 -23.55 9.99
C GLU A 89 4.89 -23.00 8.94
N SER A 90 4.39 -22.41 7.84
CA SER A 90 5.23 -21.83 6.80
C SER A 90 6.05 -20.64 7.30
N VAL A 91 7.36 -20.86 7.45
CA VAL A 91 8.35 -19.82 7.80
C VAL A 91 8.41 -18.74 6.73
N ASP A 92 8.30 -19.11 5.45
CA ASP A 92 8.33 -18.15 4.35
C ASP A 92 7.11 -17.23 4.36
N ALA A 93 5.92 -17.75 4.66
CA ALA A 93 4.72 -16.93 4.80
C ALA A 93 4.80 -15.98 6.00
N THR A 94 5.29 -16.47 7.13
CA THR A 94 5.55 -15.64 8.32
C THR A 94 6.57 -14.54 8.03
N ARG A 95 7.64 -14.85 7.28
CA ARG A 95 8.64 -13.87 6.83
C ARG A 95 8.03 -12.82 5.91
N ASN A 96 7.14 -13.21 4.99
CA ASN A 96 6.46 -12.30 4.08
C ASN A 96 5.54 -11.33 4.84
N LEU A 97 4.75 -11.81 5.80
CA LEU A 97 3.95 -10.94 6.68
C LEU A 97 4.83 -9.98 7.48
N THR A 98 5.95 -10.46 8.02
CA THR A 98 6.91 -9.62 8.74
C THR A 98 7.46 -8.50 7.85
N ARG A 99 7.83 -8.82 6.59
CA ARG A 99 8.30 -7.82 5.62
C ARG A 99 7.22 -6.80 5.26
N ALA A 100 5.97 -7.24 5.08
CA ALA A 100 4.83 -6.35 4.84
C ALA A 100 4.61 -5.39 6.02
N ALA A 101 4.59 -5.90 7.25
CA ALA A 101 4.46 -5.11 8.47
C ALA A 101 5.58 -4.07 8.63
N ASN A 102 6.83 -4.48 8.40
CA ASN A 102 7.99 -3.57 8.44
C ASN A 102 7.89 -2.49 7.35
N SER A 103 7.37 -2.81 6.17
CA SER A 103 7.17 -1.81 5.11
C SER A 103 6.11 -0.77 5.48
N LEU A 104 5.02 -1.19 6.12
CA LEU A 104 4.00 -0.26 6.66
C LEU A 104 4.60 0.64 7.74
N ALA A 105 5.42 0.11 8.64
CA ALA A 105 6.13 0.90 9.64
C ALA A 105 7.09 1.92 9.01
N ALA A 106 7.82 1.54 7.96
CA ALA A 106 8.68 2.45 7.21
C ALA A 106 7.88 3.59 6.57
N PHE A 107 6.70 3.30 5.99
CA PHE A 107 5.81 4.34 5.48
C PHE A 107 5.36 5.31 6.57
N ALA A 108 4.93 4.81 7.73
CA ALA A 108 4.52 5.64 8.85
C ALA A 108 5.67 6.55 9.34
N ALA A 109 6.89 6.02 9.42
CA ALA A 109 8.08 6.79 9.77
C ALA A 109 8.39 7.89 8.72
N ILE A 110 8.29 7.58 7.42
CA ILE A 110 8.45 8.55 6.34
C ILE A 110 7.43 9.68 6.47
N GLN A 111 6.14 9.37 6.65
CA GLN A 111 5.10 10.40 6.79
C GLN A 111 5.33 11.26 8.04
N SER A 112 5.71 10.65 9.16
CA SER A 112 6.03 11.39 10.40
C SER A 112 7.15 12.41 10.17
N CYS A 113 8.18 12.03 9.41
CA CYS A 113 9.25 12.93 9.00
C CYS A 113 8.73 14.05 8.08
N VAL A 114 7.91 13.72 7.08
CA VAL A 114 7.36 14.72 6.14
C VAL A 114 6.45 15.72 6.86
N ASP A 115 5.56 15.25 7.73
CA ASP A 115 4.63 16.08 8.49
C ASP A 115 5.38 17.03 9.44
N THR A 116 6.46 16.55 10.06
CA THR A 116 7.32 17.39 10.92
C THR A 116 8.09 18.47 10.12
N HIS A 117 8.39 18.20 8.84
CA HIS A 117 9.16 19.11 7.98
C HIS A 117 8.29 20.02 7.09
N GLN A 118 6.96 19.89 7.10
CA GLN A 118 6.10 20.90 6.48
C GLN A 118 6.04 22.13 7.39
N PRO A 119 6.67 23.27 7.03
CA PRO A 119 6.46 24.49 7.79
C PRO A 119 4.98 24.85 7.72
N ASP A 120 4.43 25.17 8.87
CA ASP A 120 3.07 25.66 9.12
C ASP A 120 2.55 26.48 7.92
N ARG A 121 1.75 25.86 7.05
CA ARG A 121 1.06 26.55 5.94
C ARG A 121 -0.18 27.30 6.47
N THR A 122 -0.07 27.86 7.66
CA THR A 122 -1.11 28.60 8.36
C THR A 122 -0.50 29.75 9.16
N ARG A 123 0.01 30.75 8.45
CA ARG A 123 -0.12 32.16 8.85
C ARG A 123 -0.32 33.05 7.64
#